data_AF-A0A5C3PFU2-F1
#
_entry.id   AF-A0A5C3PFU2-F1
#
_cell.length_a   1.000
_cell.length_b   1.000
_cell.length_c   1.000
_cell.angle_alpha   90.00
_cell.angle_beta   90.00
_cell.angle_gamma   90.00
#
_symmetry.space_group_name_H-M   'P 1'
#
loop_
_entity.id
_entity.type
_entity.pdbx_description
1 polymer ?
#
loop_
_entity_poly.entity_id
_entity_poly.type
_entity_poly.pdbx_seq_one_letter_code
_entity_poly.pdbx_strand_id
1 'polypeptide(L)'
;MFKTSGPPRISNPSTVLRLGDAIRTYFSGSGHPDDELFRLFIDAPAFSRDQDDPTLRARMFIRCLTGDFSHDDSVPDHLEIVFRHDCNTPSSPRDLGIAAPVPTPLEFHACCASCTMVIDDGMRNLLREQYPYRSFQTWFHAQLIDPGTLEALQHS
;
A
#
# COMPACT_ATOMS: atom_id res chain seq x y z
N MET A 1 29.40 -0.83 -10.41
CA MET A 1 29.52 0.65 -10.50
C MET A 1 28.15 1.22 -10.16
N PHE A 2 27.91 1.58 -8.89
CA PHE A 2 26.61 2.10 -8.45
C PHE A 2 26.65 3.61 -8.43
N LYS A 3 25.80 4.24 -9.24
CA LYS A 3 25.56 5.70 -9.24
C LYS A 3 24.88 6.06 -7.93
N THR A 4 25.48 6.96 -7.16
CA THR A 4 24.81 7.63 -6.05
C THR A 4 23.89 8.71 -6.62
N SER A 5 22.59 8.57 -6.35
CA SER A 5 21.57 9.57 -6.65
C SER A 5 21.83 10.84 -5.85
N GLY A 6 21.55 12.00 -6.47
CA GLY A 6 21.69 13.32 -5.84
C GLY A 6 20.87 13.49 -4.55
N PRO A 7 20.99 14.65 -3.87
CA PRO A 7 20.37 14.88 -2.57
C PRO A 7 18.85 14.65 -2.63
N PRO A 8 18.26 14.05 -1.59
CA PRO A 8 16.83 13.75 -1.57
C PRO A 8 16.05 15.05 -1.77
N ARG A 9 15.26 15.12 -2.84
CA ARG A 9 14.27 16.19 -3.00
C ARG A 9 13.25 16.01 -1.88
N ILE A 10 13.27 16.92 -0.92
CA ILE A 10 12.38 16.93 0.24
C ILE A 10 10.94 16.87 -0.29
N SER A 11 10.26 15.77 0.01
CA SER A 11 8.84 15.60 -0.29
C SER A 11 8.05 16.72 0.38
N ASN A 12 7.01 17.23 -0.29
CA ASN A 12 6.13 18.24 0.28
C ASN A 12 5.61 17.74 1.65
N PRO A 13 5.85 18.45 2.77
CA PRO A 13 5.49 17.99 4.11
C PRO A 13 4.01 17.57 4.23
N SER A 14 3.12 18.25 3.52
CA SER A 14 1.69 17.91 3.49
C SER A 14 1.39 16.54 2.89
N THR A 15 2.19 16.08 1.92
CA THR A 15 2.04 14.77 1.29
C THR A 15 2.47 13.66 2.24
N VAL A 16 3.59 13.87 2.95
CA VAL A 16 4.09 12.90 3.94
C VAL A 16 3.09 12.73 5.08
N LEU A 17 2.54 13.83 5.59
CA LEU A 17 1.50 13.79 6.63
C LEU A 17 0.26 13.01 6.16
N ARG A 18 -0.27 13.34 4.98
CA ARG A 18 -1.44 12.63 4.41
C ARG A 18 -1.20 11.15 4.21
N LEU A 19 0.00 10.77 3.77
CA LEU A 19 0.34 9.37 3.59
C LEU A 19 0.41 8.63 4.93
N GLY A 20 1.03 9.23 5.95
CA GLY A 20 1.04 8.68 7.30
C GLY A 20 -0.38 8.46 7.84
N ASP A 21 -1.27 9.43 7.63
CA ASP A 21 -2.67 9.33 8.05
C ASP A 21 -3.44 8.25 7.25
N ALA A 22 -3.21 8.16 5.95
CA ALA A 22 -3.82 7.14 5.10
C ALA A 22 -3.38 5.72 5.49
N ILE A 23 -2.09 5.52 5.79
CA ILE A 23 -1.55 4.23 6.24
C ILE A 23 -2.07 3.86 7.63
N ARG A 24 -2.12 4.80 8.58
CA ARG A 24 -2.74 4.56 9.88
C ARG A 24 -4.21 4.17 9.75
N THR A 25 -4.95 4.89 8.90
CA THR A 25 -6.36 4.60 8.62
C THR A 25 -6.51 3.21 8.02
N TYR A 26 -5.63 2.84 7.07
CA TYR A 26 -5.62 1.52 6.48
C TYR A 26 -5.38 0.42 7.52
N PHE A 27 -4.34 0.52 8.33
CA PHE A 27 -4.01 -0.49 9.36
C PHE A 27 -5.00 -0.54 10.52
N SER A 28 -5.77 0.52 10.76
CA SER A 28 -6.82 0.54 11.79
C SER A 28 -8.14 -0.08 11.32
N GLY A 29 -8.28 -0.39 10.03
CA GLY A 29 -9.48 -0.98 9.49
C GLY A 29 -9.53 -2.50 9.68
N SER A 30 -10.71 -3.03 10.01
CA SER A 30 -10.95 -4.47 10.05
C SER A 30 -11.14 -5.05 8.65
N GLY A 31 -10.76 -6.33 8.51
CA GLY A 31 -10.98 -7.12 7.30
C GLY A 31 -10.38 -6.53 6.03
N HIS A 32 -10.88 -6.97 4.89
CA HIS A 32 -10.57 -6.37 3.59
C HIS A 32 -11.23 -4.99 3.47
N PRO A 33 -10.71 -4.06 2.65
CA PRO A 33 -11.46 -2.86 2.28
C PRO A 33 -12.82 -3.23 1.71
N ASP A 34 -13.85 -2.51 2.13
CA ASP A 34 -15.21 -2.70 1.62
C ASP A 34 -15.33 -2.13 0.21
N ASP A 35 -14.84 -2.91 -0.76
CA ASP A 35 -14.83 -2.62 -2.18
C ASP A 35 -15.40 -3.80 -2.95
N GLU A 36 -16.25 -3.53 -3.93
CA GLU A 36 -16.90 -4.56 -4.74
C GLU A 36 -15.88 -5.47 -5.44
N LEU A 37 -14.71 -4.94 -5.82
CA LEU A 37 -13.65 -5.74 -6.45
C LEU A 37 -13.17 -6.85 -5.52
N PHE A 38 -12.92 -6.56 -4.23
CA PHE A 38 -12.43 -7.60 -3.31
C PHE A 38 -13.48 -8.65 -3.00
N ARG A 39 -14.76 -8.29 -3.00
CA ARG A 39 -15.87 -9.25 -2.85
C ARG A 39 -15.98 -10.20 -4.04
N LEU A 40 -15.49 -9.80 -5.22
CA LEU A 40 -15.46 -10.63 -6.42
C LEU A 40 -14.22 -11.52 -6.49
N PHE A 41 -13.07 -11.03 -6.01
CA PHE A 41 -11.80 -11.78 -6.08
C PHE A 41 -11.58 -12.69 -4.88
N ILE A 42 -12.05 -12.33 -3.70
CA ILE A 42 -11.86 -13.13 -2.49
C ILE A 42 -13.08 -14.01 -2.33
N ASP A 43 -12.88 -15.30 -2.08
CA ASP A 43 -13.99 -16.23 -1.91
C ASP A 43 -14.90 -15.76 -0.77
N ALA A 44 -16.21 -15.83 -0.99
CA ALA A 44 -17.18 -15.34 -0.01
C ALA A 44 -17.00 -15.93 1.40
N PRO A 45 -16.63 -17.22 1.58
CA PRO A 45 -16.29 -17.76 2.89
C PRO A 45 -15.07 -17.10 3.55
N ALA A 46 -13.95 -16.91 2.84
CA ALA A 46 -12.80 -16.21 3.40
C ALA A 46 -13.09 -14.75 3.71
N PHE A 47 -13.73 -14.03 2.78
CA PHE A 47 -14.08 -12.62 2.98
C PHE A 47 -14.94 -12.44 4.25
N SER A 48 -15.93 -13.32 4.45
CA SER A 48 -16.81 -13.28 5.62
C SER A 48 -16.08 -13.66 6.91
N ARG A 49 -15.16 -14.64 6.85
CA ARG A 49 -14.35 -15.04 8.01
C ARG A 49 -13.46 -13.91 8.49
N ASP A 50 -12.89 -13.16 7.56
CA ASP A 50 -11.86 -12.17 7.86
C ASP A 50 -12.43 -10.75 8.08
N GLN A 51 -13.73 -10.53 7.84
CA GLN A 51 -14.39 -9.20 7.87
C GLN A 51 -14.20 -8.41 9.19
N ASP A 52 -14.17 -9.12 10.33
CA ASP A 52 -14.10 -8.53 11.67
C ASP A 52 -12.69 -8.58 12.25
N ASP A 53 -11.69 -9.06 11.51
CA ASP A 53 -10.31 -9.16 11.97
C ASP A 53 -9.60 -7.79 11.91
N PRO A 54 -9.28 -7.16 13.07
CA PRO A 54 -8.67 -5.84 13.10
C PRO A 54 -7.18 -5.85 12.74
N THR A 55 -6.57 -7.03 12.63
CA THR A 55 -5.13 -7.20 12.38
C THR A 55 -4.82 -7.73 10.98
N LEU A 56 -5.83 -8.17 10.22
CA LEU A 56 -5.67 -8.75 8.89
C LEU A 56 -4.76 -7.91 7.98
N ARG A 57 -5.04 -6.62 7.86
CA ARG A 57 -4.33 -5.71 6.96
C ARG A 57 -2.86 -5.52 7.34
N ALA A 58 -2.57 -5.47 8.64
CA ALA A 58 -1.21 -5.40 9.15
C ALA A 58 -0.46 -6.71 8.87
N ARG A 59 -1.10 -7.88 9.12
CA ARG A 59 -0.51 -9.19 8.82
C ARG A 59 -0.22 -9.35 7.33
N MET A 60 -1.15 -8.96 6.45
CA MET A 60 -0.93 -8.98 4.99
C MET A 60 0.25 -8.12 4.58
N PHE A 61 0.37 -6.92 5.15
CA PHE A 61 1.51 -6.03 4.88
C PHE A 61 2.83 -6.67 5.31
N ILE A 62 2.89 -7.23 6.51
CA ILE A 62 4.09 -7.89 7.02
C ILE A 62 4.47 -9.10 6.17
N ARG A 63 3.51 -9.95 5.81
CA ARG A 63 3.74 -11.10 4.91
C ARG A 63 4.30 -10.65 3.56
N CYS A 64 3.77 -9.56 3.00
CA CYS A 64 4.30 -8.96 1.79
C CYS A 64 5.76 -8.48 1.96
N LEU A 65 6.10 -7.91 3.11
CA LEU A 65 7.46 -7.44 3.40
C LEU A 65 8.46 -8.55 3.66
N THR A 66 8.06 -9.61 4.37
CA THR A 66 8.94 -10.71 4.75
C THR A 66 9.05 -11.76 3.64
N GLY A 67 8.07 -11.82 2.73
CA GLY A 67 7.88 -12.94 1.82
C GLY A 67 7.55 -14.25 2.53
N ASP A 68 7.34 -14.20 3.85
CA ASP A 68 7.00 -15.36 4.66
C ASP A 68 5.48 -15.42 4.83
N PHE A 69 4.90 -16.43 4.19
CA PHE A 69 3.49 -16.76 4.29
C PHE A 69 3.24 -17.88 5.31
N SER A 70 4.25 -18.24 6.11
CA SER A 70 4.07 -19.13 7.25
C SER A 70 3.03 -18.54 8.21
N HIS A 71 2.32 -19.42 8.91
CA HIS A 71 1.22 -19.03 9.81
C HIS A 71 1.69 -18.38 11.11
N ASP A 72 2.98 -17.99 11.20
CA ASP A 72 3.46 -17.27 12.37
C ASP A 72 2.91 -15.84 12.31
N ASP A 73 1.79 -15.63 13.02
CA ASP A 73 1.10 -14.35 13.11
C ASP A 73 1.81 -13.36 14.04
N SER A 74 3.09 -13.58 14.39
CA SER A 74 3.88 -12.65 15.18
C SER A 74 4.17 -11.35 14.39
N VAL A 75 3.31 -10.36 14.63
CA VAL A 75 3.53 -8.96 14.23
C VAL A 75 4.68 -8.41 15.08
N PRO A 76 5.71 -7.76 14.49
CA PRO A 76 6.76 -7.14 15.29
C PRO A 76 6.17 -6.04 16.18
N ASP A 77 6.68 -5.91 17.41
CA ASP A 77 6.24 -4.87 18.36
C ASP A 77 6.36 -3.45 17.79
N HIS A 78 7.30 -3.26 16.86
CA HIS A 78 7.51 -1.99 16.16
C HIS A 78 7.89 -2.23 14.70
N LEU A 79 7.29 -1.46 13.80
CA LEU A 79 7.63 -1.41 12.39
C LEU A 79 7.82 0.05 11.98
N GLU A 80 9.02 0.41 11.55
CA GLU A 80 9.30 1.73 11.00
C GLU A 80 9.03 1.73 9.50
N ILE A 81 8.14 2.63 9.04
CA ILE A 81 7.87 2.83 7.62
C ILE A 81 8.46 4.17 7.19
N VAL A 82 9.49 4.09 6.35
CA VAL A 82 10.18 5.23 5.76
C VAL A 82 9.60 5.50 4.37
N PHE A 83 9.28 6.76 4.10
CA PHE A 83 8.73 7.17 2.82
C PHE A 83 9.79 7.84 1.96
N ARG A 84 10.09 7.26 0.78
CA ARG A 84 10.96 7.86 -0.22
C ARG A 84 10.13 8.32 -1.39
N HIS A 85 10.20 9.60 -1.73
CA HIS A 85 9.49 10.12 -2.87
C HIS A 85 10.37 10.12 -4.12
N ASP A 86 9.98 9.41 -5.18
CA ASP A 86 10.64 9.47 -6.48
C ASP A 86 9.89 10.44 -7.41
N CYS A 87 10.27 11.72 -7.32
CA CYS A 87 9.77 12.75 -8.25
C CYS A 87 10.68 12.79 -9.47
N ASN A 88 10.42 11.97 -10.49
CA ASN A 88 11.04 12.18 -11.81
C ASN A 88 10.30 13.26 -12.63
N THR A 89 9.06 13.61 -12.26
CA THR A 89 8.25 14.59 -12.97
C THR A 89 8.26 15.96 -12.26
N PRO A 90 8.60 17.06 -12.96
CA PRO A 90 8.65 18.39 -12.37
C PRO A 90 7.27 19.07 -12.17
N SER A 91 6.15 18.45 -12.57
CA SER A 91 4.81 19.05 -12.47
C SER A 91 3.72 17.98 -12.38
N SER A 92 2.67 18.17 -11.57
CA SER A 92 1.58 17.19 -11.52
C SER A 92 0.77 17.28 -12.82
N PRO A 93 0.53 16.17 -13.55
CA PRO A 93 -0.18 16.21 -14.83
C PRO A 93 -1.58 16.86 -14.76
N ARG A 94 -2.21 16.83 -13.58
CA ARG A 94 -3.50 17.50 -13.34
C ARG A 94 -3.45 19.02 -13.43
N ASP A 95 -2.31 19.66 -13.11
CA ASP A 95 -2.16 21.12 -13.24
C ASP A 95 -2.20 21.55 -14.72
N LEU A 96 -2.02 20.57 -15.63
CA LEU A 96 -2.09 20.74 -17.08
C LEU A 96 -3.41 20.20 -17.67
N GLY A 97 -4.38 19.82 -16.84
CA GLY A 97 -5.63 19.19 -17.29
C GLY A 97 -5.46 17.78 -17.87
N ILE A 98 -4.29 17.15 -17.66
CA ILE A 98 -4.00 15.79 -18.11
C ILE A 98 -4.51 14.81 -17.05
N ALA A 99 -5.00 13.66 -17.51
CA ALA A 99 -5.38 12.57 -16.63
C ALA A 99 -4.24 12.25 -15.65
N ALA A 100 -4.60 12.05 -14.37
CA ALA A 100 -3.63 11.66 -13.36
C ALA A 100 -2.98 10.32 -13.73
N PRO A 101 -1.66 10.18 -13.58
CA PRO A 101 -1.00 8.91 -13.82
C PRO A 101 -1.52 7.86 -12.82
N VAL A 102 -1.67 6.63 -13.31
CA VAL A 102 -1.93 5.47 -12.45
C VAL A 102 -0.70 5.27 -11.56
N PRO A 103 -0.86 5.04 -10.24
CA PRO A 103 0.27 4.76 -9.37
C PRO A 103 1.04 3.52 -9.83
N THR A 104 2.37 3.61 -9.85
CA THR A 104 3.26 2.47 -10.07
C THR A 104 3.10 1.45 -8.94
N PRO A 105 3.27 0.14 -9.22
CA PRO A 105 3.29 -0.89 -8.18
C PRO A 105 4.24 -0.53 -7.02
N LEU A 106 3.89 -0.97 -5.82
CA LEU A 106 4.69 -0.68 -4.63
C LEU A 106 6.04 -1.39 -4.70
N GLU A 107 7.10 -0.61 -4.53
CA GLU A 107 8.44 -1.13 -4.27
C GLU A 107 8.74 -1.02 -2.78
N PHE A 108 8.98 -2.17 -2.16
CA PHE A 108 9.38 -2.27 -0.76
C PHE A 108 10.86 -2.62 -0.66
N HIS A 109 11.57 -1.88 0.19
CA HIS A 109 12.90 -2.28 0.65
C HIS A 109 12.83 -2.49 2.17
N ALA A 110 12.79 -3.75 2.60
CA ALA A 110 12.70 -4.11 4.01
C ALA A 110 14.05 -4.57 4.58
N CYS A 111 14.36 -4.15 5.81
CA CYS A 111 15.49 -4.63 6.59
C CYS A 111 15.16 -4.52 8.08
N CYS A 112 15.19 -5.65 8.81
CA CYS A 112 15.14 -5.73 10.28
C CYS A 112 14.18 -4.72 10.94
N ALA A 113 12.87 -4.86 10.68
CA ALA A 113 11.79 -4.00 11.21
C ALA A 113 11.72 -2.55 10.69
N SER A 114 12.45 -2.25 9.60
CA SER A 114 12.25 -1.04 8.80
C SER A 114 11.84 -1.40 7.38
N CYS A 115 10.95 -0.60 6.79
CA CYS A 115 10.57 -0.70 5.38
C CYS A 115 10.63 0.68 4.74
N THR A 116 11.33 0.80 3.60
CA THR A 116 11.22 1.97 2.74
C THR A 116 10.19 1.74 1.65
N MET A 117 9.17 2.58 1.62
CA MET A 117 8.17 2.64 0.55
C MET A 117 8.50 3.76 -0.43
N VAL A 118 8.58 3.42 -1.72
CA VAL A 118 8.75 4.42 -2.79
C VAL A 118 7.39 4.96 -3.23
N ILE A 119 7.26 6.28 -3.28
CA ILE A 119 6.04 7.00 -3.62
C ILE A 119 6.27 7.76 -4.91
N ASP A 120 5.33 7.62 -5.84
CA ASP A 120 5.29 8.33 -7.10
C ASP A 120 4.19 9.41 -7.14
N ASP A 121 4.09 10.10 -8.28
CA ASP A 121 3.05 11.10 -8.49
C ASP A 121 1.64 10.50 -8.60
N GLY A 122 1.50 9.22 -8.96
CA GLY A 122 0.22 8.53 -9.01
C GLY A 122 -0.38 8.34 -7.62
N MET A 123 0.43 7.90 -6.65
CA MET A 123 0.02 7.74 -5.26
C MET A 123 -0.38 9.08 -4.64
N ARG A 124 0.29 10.18 -4.98
CA ARG A 124 -0.15 11.53 -4.55
C ARG A 124 -1.58 11.84 -4.94
N ASN A 125 -2.05 11.34 -6.08
CA ASN A 125 -3.43 11.55 -6.52
C ASN A 125 -4.42 10.75 -5.69
N LEU A 126 -4.09 9.53 -5.29
CA LEU A 126 -4.91 8.75 -4.35
C LEU A 126 -5.05 9.48 -3.00
N LEU A 127 -3.95 10.04 -2.50
CA LEU A 127 -3.94 10.78 -1.23
C LEU A 127 -4.70 12.13 -1.28
N ARG A 128 -5.17 12.57 -2.45
CA ARG A 128 -6.02 13.78 -2.60
C ARG A 128 -7.50 13.52 -2.33
N GLU A 129 -7.95 12.26 -2.37
CA GLU A 129 -9.35 11.85 -2.10
C GLU A 129 -9.85 12.27 -0.70
N GLN A 130 -8.91 12.60 0.21
CA GLN A 130 -9.16 12.91 1.62
C GLN A 130 -9.71 11.70 2.39
N TYR A 131 -9.86 11.87 3.71
CA TYR A 131 -10.35 10.83 4.60
C TYR A 131 -11.73 10.30 4.15
N PRO A 132 -11.97 8.96 4.16
CA PRO A 132 -11.11 7.93 4.74
C PRO A 132 -10.09 7.34 3.78
N TYR A 133 -9.77 8.00 2.65
CA TYR A 133 -8.77 7.54 1.68
C TYR A 133 -9.13 6.19 1.03
N ARG A 134 -10.40 6.00 0.63
CA ARG A 134 -10.91 4.70 0.13
C ARG A 134 -10.13 4.19 -1.08
N SER A 135 -9.90 5.03 -2.08
CA SER A 135 -9.11 4.71 -3.27
C SER A 135 -7.67 4.34 -2.91
N PHE A 136 -7.05 5.03 -1.94
CA PHE A 136 -5.74 4.61 -1.42
C PHE A 136 -5.81 3.24 -0.75
N GLN A 137 -6.79 3.02 0.14
CA GLN A 137 -6.95 1.75 0.84
C GLN A 137 -7.16 0.58 -0.14
N THR A 138 -8.05 0.74 -1.12
CA THR A 138 -8.30 -0.26 -2.16
C THR A 138 -7.02 -0.52 -2.96
N TRP A 139 -6.38 0.53 -3.47
CA TRP A 139 -5.16 0.37 -4.26
C TRP A 139 -4.05 -0.30 -3.45
N PHE A 140 -3.79 0.16 -2.23
CA PHE A 140 -2.75 -0.35 -1.35
C PHE A 140 -3.01 -1.81 -0.99
N HIS A 141 -4.24 -2.16 -0.64
CA HIS A 141 -4.63 -3.54 -0.33
C HIS A 141 -4.41 -4.49 -1.51
N ALA A 142 -4.77 -4.06 -2.71
CA ALA A 142 -4.56 -4.85 -3.92
C ALA A 142 -3.08 -5.19 -4.17
N GLN A 143 -2.14 -4.33 -3.74
CA GLN A 143 -0.70 -4.61 -3.83
C GLN A 143 -0.22 -5.68 -2.83
N LEU A 144 -0.99 -5.96 -1.78
CA LEU A 144 -0.62 -6.90 -0.72
C LEU A 144 -1.26 -8.28 -0.88
N ILE A 145 -2.17 -8.43 -1.84
CA ILE A 145 -2.76 -9.73 -2.17
C ILE A 145 -1.66 -10.56 -2.85
N ASP A 146 -1.40 -11.73 -2.29
CA ASP A 146 -0.42 -12.67 -2.84
C ASP A 146 -0.81 -13.07 -4.28
N PRO A 147 0.10 -12.97 -5.27
CA PRO A 147 -0.13 -13.44 -6.62
C PRO A 147 -0.58 -14.90 -6.68
N GLY A 148 -0.09 -15.76 -5.76
CA GLY A 148 -0.52 -17.17 -5.67
C GLY A 148 -2.01 -17.32 -5.33
N THR A 149 -2.58 -16.36 -4.60
CA THR A 149 -4.02 -16.30 -4.32
C THR A 149 -4.81 -16.00 -5.61
N LEU A 150 -4.28 -15.15 -6.50
CA LEU A 150 -4.91 -14.85 -7.80
C LEU A 150 -4.83 -16.02 -8.78
N GLU A 151 -3.71 -16.74 -8.79
CA GLU A 151 -3.53 -17.91 -9.65
C GLU A 151 -4.41 -19.09 -9.23
N ALA A 152 -4.59 -19.31 -7.92
CA ALA A 152 -5.48 -20.36 -7.41
C ALA A 152 -6.95 -20.16 -7.86
N LEU A 153 -7.39 -18.91 -8.01
CA LEU A 153 -8.74 -18.55 -8.47
C LEU A 153 -8.95 -18.74 -9.98
N GLN A 154 -7.88 -18.72 -10.77
CA GLN A 154 -7.97 -18.98 -12.22
C GLN A 154 -8.16 -20.47 -12.55
N HIS A 155 -7.93 -21.35 -11.58
CA HIS A 155 -7.97 -22.80 -11.74
C HIS A 155 -9.10 -23.48 -10.95
N SER A 156 -9.97 -22.71 -10.28
CA SER A 156 -11.15 -23.17 -9.54
C SER A 156 -12.44 -22.82 -10.28
#